data_AF-A0A434Q0Q1-F1
#
_entry.id   AF-A0A434Q0Q1-F1
#
_cell.length_a   1.000
_cell.length_b   1.000
_cell.length_c   1.000
_cell.angle_alpha   90.00
_cell.angle_beta   90.00
_cell.angle_gamma   90.00
#
_symmetry.space_group_name_H-M   'P 1'
#
loop_
_entity.id
_entity.type
_entity.pdbx_description
1 polymer ?
#
loop_
_entity_poly.entity_id
_entity_poly.type
_entity_poly.pdbx_seq_one_letter_code
_entity_poly.pdbx_strand_id
1 'polypeptide(L)'
;AEHLPGKDVRTDEQIAAYIRQWAKTDFHPAGTCKMGNDETAVVDTNLKVRGVEGLRVIDASIMPTLVSGNTNAPSIMIGERGVDAILKRREPKAVIPVADKQQDKRLFPKVVGGRR
;
A
#
# COMPACT_ATOMS: atom_id res chain seq x y z
N ALA A 1 -11.56 4.20 -31.87
CA ALA A 1 -10.50 3.88 -30.90
C ALA A 1 -10.63 2.41 -30.53
N GLU A 2 -9.52 1.68 -30.44
CA GLU A 2 -9.55 0.30 -29.95
C GLU A 2 -9.82 0.32 -28.45
N HIS A 3 -10.98 -0.20 -28.05
CA HIS A 3 -11.36 -0.34 -26.64
C HIS A 3 -11.26 -1.82 -26.29
N LEU A 4 -10.18 -2.23 -25.64
CA LEU A 4 -10.11 -3.53 -25.00
C LEU A 4 -10.93 -3.51 -23.69
N PRO A 5 -11.63 -4.59 -23.31
CA PRO A 5 -11.69 -5.92 -23.93
C PRO A 5 -12.64 -6.04 -25.14
N GLY A 6 -13.29 -4.95 -25.54
CA GLY A 6 -14.26 -4.94 -26.63
C GLY A 6 -15.70 -4.95 -26.13
N LYS A 7 -16.62 -4.56 -27.00
CA LYS A 7 -18.06 -4.45 -26.70
C LYS A 7 -18.78 -5.80 -26.54
N ASP A 8 -18.12 -6.91 -26.84
CA ASP A 8 -18.74 -8.24 -26.80
C ASP A 8 -18.49 -8.96 -25.47
N VAL A 9 -17.64 -8.40 -24.60
CA VAL A 9 -17.40 -8.84 -23.23
C VAL A 9 -18.38 -8.13 -22.30
N ARG A 10 -19.38 -8.86 -21.78
CA ARG A 10 -20.53 -8.31 -21.05
C ARG A 10 -20.84 -8.99 -19.73
N THR A 11 -20.50 -10.27 -19.57
CA THR A 11 -20.74 -10.98 -18.31
C THR A 11 -19.51 -10.94 -17.41
N ASP A 12 -19.71 -11.11 -16.11
CA ASP A 12 -18.62 -11.15 -15.13
C ASP A 12 -17.61 -12.27 -15.45
N GLU A 13 -18.08 -13.42 -15.97
CA GLU A 13 -17.21 -14.51 -16.39
C GLU A 13 -16.31 -14.09 -17.57
N GLN A 14 -16.85 -13.39 -18.55
CA GLN A 14 -16.10 -12.91 -19.71
C GLN A 14 -15.08 -11.85 -19.30
N ILE A 15 -15.47 -10.91 -18.42
CA ILE A 15 -14.58 -9.88 -17.88
C ILE A 15 -13.45 -10.54 -17.08
N ALA A 16 -13.77 -11.49 -16.20
CA ALA A 16 -12.79 -12.19 -15.39
C ALA A 16 -11.83 -13.05 -16.23
N ALA A 17 -12.31 -13.68 -17.32
CA ALA A 17 -11.47 -14.41 -18.26
C ALA A 17 -10.46 -13.47 -18.95
N TYR A 18 -10.93 -12.31 -19.41
CA TYR A 18 -10.07 -11.29 -20.00
C TYR A 18 -9.01 -10.79 -19.01
N ILE A 19 -9.41 -10.43 -17.78
CA ILE A 19 -8.48 -9.97 -16.74
C ILE A 19 -7.41 -11.03 -16.47
N ARG A 20 -7.77 -12.31 -16.32
CA ARG A 20 -6.78 -13.39 -16.07
C ARG A 20 -5.75 -13.52 -17.19
N GLN A 21 -6.16 -13.32 -18.45
CA GLN A 21 -5.26 -13.45 -19.59
C GLN A 21 -4.34 -12.23 -19.76
N TRP A 22 -4.82 -11.03 -19.43
CA TRP A 22 -4.17 -9.78 -19.82
C TRP A 22 -3.71 -8.89 -18.66
N ALA A 23 -4.05 -9.23 -17.42
CA ALA A 23 -3.61 -8.47 -16.25
C ALA A 23 -2.08 -8.38 -16.21
N LYS A 24 -1.60 -7.21 -15.82
CA LYS A 24 -0.18 -6.92 -15.61
C LYS A 24 0.01 -6.29 -14.25
N THR A 25 1.25 -6.27 -13.80
CA THR A 25 1.62 -5.48 -12.62
C THR A 25 1.89 -4.04 -13.02
N ASP A 26 1.59 -3.12 -12.10
CA ASP A 26 2.04 -1.73 -12.17
C ASP A 26 3.45 -1.55 -11.56
N PHE A 27 4.19 -2.65 -11.35
CA PHE A 27 5.58 -2.65 -10.88
C PHE A 27 5.78 -2.04 -9.49
N HIS A 28 4.83 -2.29 -8.58
CA HIS A 28 4.89 -1.84 -7.18
C HIS A 28 5.01 -3.01 -6.17
N PRO A 29 6.04 -3.87 -6.25
CA PRO A 29 6.25 -4.93 -5.26
C PRO A 29 6.59 -4.35 -3.88
N ALA A 30 6.00 -4.90 -2.82
CA ALA A 30 6.17 -4.46 -1.44
C ALA A 30 5.81 -5.58 -0.44
N GLY A 31 6.19 -5.42 0.82
CA GLY A 31 5.69 -6.24 1.95
C GLY A 31 6.39 -7.56 2.24
N THR A 32 7.43 -7.95 1.50
CA THR A 32 8.17 -9.22 1.74
C THR A 32 8.96 -9.25 3.06
N CYS A 33 9.31 -8.08 3.63
CA CYS A 33 9.95 -7.93 4.93
C CYS A 33 9.08 -7.08 5.87
N LYS A 34 7.77 -7.35 5.89
CA LYS A 34 6.74 -6.61 6.63
C LYS A 34 7.21 -6.09 7.99
N MET A 35 7.07 -4.79 8.21
CA MET A 35 7.19 -4.14 9.51
C MET A 35 5.97 -4.43 10.40
N GLY A 36 6.16 -4.63 11.69
CA GLY A 36 5.03 -4.74 12.63
C GLY A 36 5.42 -5.24 14.01
N ASN A 37 4.39 -5.51 14.81
CA ASN A 37 4.51 -6.10 16.16
C ASN A 37 3.83 -7.48 16.27
N ASP A 38 3.21 -7.97 15.19
CA ASP A 38 2.59 -9.29 15.13
C ASP A 38 3.61 -10.40 14.78
N GLU A 39 3.20 -11.66 14.85
CA GLU A 39 4.08 -12.82 14.63
C GLU A 39 4.61 -12.93 13.19
N THR A 40 3.92 -12.32 12.21
CA THR A 40 4.30 -12.38 10.80
C THR A 40 5.29 -11.27 10.40
N ALA A 41 5.56 -10.32 11.29
CA ALA A 41 6.47 -9.21 11.01
C ALA A 41 7.94 -9.69 10.99
N VAL A 42 8.67 -9.28 9.95
CA VAL A 42 10.11 -9.55 9.76
C VAL A 42 10.97 -8.49 10.44
N VAL A 43 10.52 -7.22 10.41
CA VAL A 43 11.19 -6.11 11.11
C VAL A 43 10.28 -5.48 12.16
N ASP A 44 10.88 -4.95 13.23
CA ASP A 44 10.18 -4.18 14.26
C ASP A 44 9.84 -2.74 13.79
N THR A 45 9.16 -1.97 14.63
CA THR A 45 8.80 -0.57 14.34
C THR A 45 9.99 0.40 14.29
N ASN A 46 11.19 -0.07 14.63
CA ASN A 46 12.47 0.64 14.46
C ASN A 46 13.28 0.10 13.26
N LEU A 47 12.64 -0.67 12.39
CA LEU A 47 13.17 -1.27 11.16
C LEU A 47 14.26 -2.32 11.38
N LYS A 48 14.40 -2.84 12.60
CA LYS A 48 15.39 -3.88 12.93
C LYS A 48 14.86 -5.26 12.58
N VAL A 49 15.71 -6.07 11.95
CA VAL A 49 15.37 -7.47 11.68
C VAL A 49 15.25 -8.23 12.99
N ARG A 50 14.13 -8.93 13.17
CA ARG A 50 13.87 -9.67 14.40
C ARG A 50 14.78 -10.89 14.47
N GLY A 51 15.40 -11.10 15.64
CA GLY A 51 16.32 -12.22 15.86
C GLY A 51 17.72 -12.03 15.27
N VAL A 52 18.03 -10.90 14.64
CA VAL A 52 19.36 -10.59 14.09
C VAL A 52 19.85 -9.26 14.64
N GLU A 53 21.01 -9.26 15.28
CA GLU A 53 21.61 -8.04 15.79
C GLU A 53 22.25 -7.21 14.66
N GLY A 54 22.18 -5.88 14.78
CA GLY A 54 22.88 -4.96 13.87
C GLY A 54 22.30 -4.84 12.46
N LEU A 55 21.24 -5.57 12.11
CA LEU A 55 20.64 -5.57 10.76
C LEU A 55 19.31 -4.81 10.71
N ARG A 56 19.09 -4.06 9.62
CA ARG A 56 17.85 -3.36 9.29
C ARG A 56 17.48 -3.54 7.83
N VAL A 57 16.19 -3.39 7.52
CA VAL A 57 15.67 -3.31 6.15
C VAL A 57 15.00 -1.94 5.99
N ILE A 58 15.37 -1.19 4.94
CA ILE A 58 14.92 0.18 4.72
C ILE A 58 14.60 0.34 3.22
N ASP A 59 13.49 -0.25 2.79
CA ASP A 59 12.98 -0.17 1.42
C ASP A 59 11.46 -0.49 1.39
N ALA A 60 10.88 -0.66 0.20
CA ALA A 60 9.45 -0.96 0.06
C ALA A 60 9.03 -2.33 0.62
N SER A 61 9.95 -3.26 0.85
CA SER A 61 9.63 -4.58 1.40
C SER A 61 9.06 -4.50 2.81
N ILE A 62 9.32 -3.42 3.55
CA ILE A 62 8.84 -3.26 4.93
C ILE A 62 7.38 -2.78 5.02
N MET A 63 6.77 -2.33 3.91
CA MET A 63 5.40 -1.81 3.92
C MET A 63 4.41 -2.91 4.33
N PRO A 64 3.64 -2.75 5.44
CA PRO A 64 2.70 -3.78 5.87
C PRO A 64 1.52 -3.96 4.92
N THR A 65 1.14 -2.88 4.25
CA THR A 65 0.11 -2.83 3.20
C THR A 65 0.58 -1.88 2.09
N LEU A 66 0.21 -2.18 0.84
CA LEU A 66 0.53 -1.32 -0.29
C LEU A 66 -0.24 0.01 -0.17
N VAL A 67 0.44 1.12 -0.41
CA VAL A 67 -0.18 2.45 -0.45
C VAL A 67 -1.06 2.60 -1.71
N SER A 68 -2.04 3.52 -1.69
CA SER A 68 -2.94 3.74 -2.83
C SER A 68 -2.29 4.48 -4.02
N GLY A 69 -1.04 4.90 -3.90
CA GLY A 69 -0.31 5.62 -4.94
C GLY A 69 1.00 4.93 -5.31
N ASN A 70 1.77 5.55 -6.21
CA ASN A 70 3.06 5.03 -6.64
C ASN A 70 4.03 4.88 -5.46
N THR A 71 4.72 3.74 -5.38
CA THR A 71 5.57 3.38 -4.24
C THR A 71 6.88 4.15 -4.15
N ASN A 72 7.25 4.91 -5.19
CA ASN A 72 8.50 5.67 -5.22
C ASN A 72 8.60 6.68 -4.06
N ALA A 73 7.60 7.58 -3.94
CA ALA A 73 7.62 8.60 -2.88
C ALA A 73 7.60 7.99 -1.46
N PRO A 74 6.75 6.98 -1.16
CA PRO A 74 6.83 6.22 0.09
C PRO A 74 8.20 5.57 0.34
N SER A 75 8.85 5.00 -0.69
CA SER A 75 10.16 4.36 -0.54
C SER A 75 11.25 5.36 -0.16
N ILE A 76 11.24 6.55 -0.78
CA ILE A 76 12.14 7.65 -0.41
C ILE A 76 11.91 8.05 1.04
N MET A 77 10.64 8.20 1.46
CA MET A 77 10.28 8.55 2.83
C MET A 77 10.70 7.47 3.84
N ILE A 78 10.59 6.18 3.49
CA ILE A 78 11.11 5.08 4.31
C ILE A 78 12.62 5.23 4.50
N GLY A 79 13.37 5.60 3.46
CA GLY A 79 14.79 5.96 3.54
C GLY A 79 15.06 7.07 4.56
N GLU A 80 14.37 8.20 4.44
CA GLU A 80 14.47 9.33 5.37
C GLU A 80 14.16 8.91 6.82
N ARG A 81 13.09 8.13 7.02
CA ARG A 81 12.71 7.63 8.35
C ARG A 81 13.73 6.61 8.89
N GLY A 82 14.34 5.83 8.02
CA GLY A 82 15.41 4.89 8.36
C GLY A 82 16.64 5.59 8.91
N VAL A 83 17.01 6.74 8.34
CA VAL A 83 18.11 7.58 8.86
C VAL A 83 17.80 8.08 10.27
N ASP A 84 16.56 8.54 10.52
CA ASP A 84 16.14 8.93 11.88
C ASP A 84 16.26 7.77 12.88
N ALA A 85 15.89 6.55 12.48
CA ALA A 85 15.96 5.35 13.31
C ALA A 85 17.40 4.88 13.58
N ILE A 86 18.31 5.08 12.62
CA ILE A 86 19.74 4.78 12.77
C ILE A 86 20.40 5.80 13.69
N LEU A 87 20.16 7.09 13.45
CA LEU A 87 20.83 8.19 14.15
C LEU A 87 20.14 8.61 15.44
N LYS A 88 19.01 7.97 15.79
CA LYS A 88 18.17 8.27 16.96
C LYS A 88 17.73 9.75 17.01
N ARG A 89 17.48 10.36 15.84
CA ARG A 89 17.22 11.80 15.69
C ARG A 89 15.77 12.20 15.98
N ARG A 90 14.82 11.27 15.90
CA ARG A 90 13.40 11.52 16.14
C ARG A 90 12.71 10.30 16.75
N GLU A 91 12.16 10.46 17.95
CA GLU A 91 11.18 9.50 18.45
C GLU A 91 9.98 9.43 17.50
N PRO A 92 9.38 8.24 17.30
CA PRO A 92 8.17 8.12 16.50
C PRO A 92 7.07 9.00 17.10
N LYS A 93 6.63 10.03 16.36
CA LYS A 93 5.34 10.65 16.66
C LYS A 93 4.26 9.61 16.41
N ALA A 94 3.29 9.53 17.33
CA ALA A 94 2.16 8.62 17.25
C ALA A 94 1.59 8.57 15.83
N VAL A 95 1.31 7.36 15.33
CA VAL A 95 0.63 7.14 14.06
C VAL A 95 -0.66 7.95 14.10
N ILE A 96 -0.79 8.96 13.23
CA ILE A 96 -2.08 9.61 13.02
C ILE A 96 -2.97 8.51 12.45
N PRO A 97 -4.08 8.14 13.11
CA PRO A 97 -4.99 7.16 12.56
C PRO A 97 -5.40 7.66 11.18
N VAL A 98 -5.04 6.90 10.15
CA VAL A 98 -5.59 7.12 8.81
C VAL A 98 -7.08 6.88 9.01
N ALA A 99 -7.87 7.96 8.94
CA ALA A 99 -9.31 7.88 9.14
C ALA A 99 -9.84 6.73 8.28
N ASP A 100 -10.49 5.77 8.93
CA ASP A 100 -11.14 4.67 8.27
C ASP A 100 -12.06 5.26 7.20
N LYS A 101 -11.72 5.01 5.92
CA LYS A 101 -12.52 5.52 4.78
C LYS A 101 -13.95 4.97 4.81
N GLN A 102 -14.28 4.03 5.71
CA GLN A 102 -15.64 3.52 5.90
C GLN A 102 -16.52 4.31 6.88
N GLN A 103 -16.06 5.37 7.54
CA GLN A 103 -16.92 6.20 8.40
C GLN A 103 -16.70 7.71 8.27
N ASP A 104 -16.80 8.27 7.06
CA ASP A 104 -17.27 9.66 6.96
C ASP A 104 -18.26 9.88 5.82
N LYS A 105 -19.54 9.61 6.12
CA LYS A 105 -20.68 9.93 5.23
C LYS A 105 -20.98 11.44 5.17
N ARG A 106 -20.19 12.31 5.81
CA ARG A 106 -20.40 13.78 5.83
C ARG A 106 -19.57 14.50 4.77
N LEU A 107 -18.55 13.86 4.19
CA LEU A 107 -17.64 14.48 3.21
C LEU A 107 -18.03 14.27 1.74
N PHE A 108 -19.01 13.41 1.44
CA PHE A 108 -19.57 13.27 0.11
C PHE A 108 -21.04 13.71 0.14
N PRO A 109 -21.37 14.94 -0.33
CA PRO A 109 -22.77 15.29 -0.51
C PRO A 109 -23.40 14.23 -1.42
N LYS A 110 -24.52 13.64 -0.97
CA LYS A 110 -25.30 12.69 -1.77
C LYS A 110 -25.56 13.34 -3.12
N VAL A 111 -24.99 12.77 -4.19
CA VAL A 111 -25.48 13.04 -5.54
C VAL A 111 -26.87 12.41 -5.58
N VAL A 112 -27.87 13.24 -5.31
CA VAL A 112 -29.27 12.89 -5.45
C VAL A 112 -29.48 12.61 -6.92
N GLY A 113 -29.91 11.39 -7.23
CA GLY A 113 -30.26 10.98 -8.58
C GLY A 113 -31.32 11.91 -9.17
N GLY A 114 -30.93 12.66 -10.19
CA GLY A 114 -31.85 13.23 -11.16
C GLY A 114 -31.92 12.27 -12.35
N ARG A 115 -33.11 11.72 -12.59
CA ARG A 115 -33.41 11.02 -13.86
C ARG A 115 -33.14 11.97 -15.02
N ARG A 116 -32.33 11.53 -15.98
CA ARG A 116 -32.65 11.48 -17.41
C ARG A 116 -31.62 10.61 -18.10
#